data_AF-A0A7Z9WU97-F1
#
_entry.id   AF-A0A7Z9WU97-F1
#
_cell.length_a   1.000
_cell.length_b   1.000
_cell.length_c   1.000
_cell.angle_alpha   90.00
_cell.angle_beta   90.00
_cell.angle_gamma   90.00
#
_symmetry.space_group_name_H-M   'P 1'
#
loop_
_entity.id
_entity.type
_entity.pdbx_description
1 polymer ?
#
loop_
_entity_poly.entity_id
_entity_poly.type
_entity_poly.pdbx_seq_one_letter_code
_entity_poly.pdbx_strand_id
1 'polypeptide(L)'
;HGQNTPAAPPRHMAQLRQRIKAVWQMHPEFHTRMQQIAGCTWPSLEQLIRSAARLEKALPPVRAVPVHGDLNLDNILYDAETGRITLVDLNRATTGDYSQDMSTLMVSFYRTPNYQPAVRQRIARAMDTVLHFARRQGAHLDDNAVDARLGFGLARGLITSTRFIFEPWHARILFDRGLLLLNQLARLKPQQLPQWRLNKELFHAEP
;
A
#
# COMPACT_ATOMS: atom_id res chain seq x y z
N HIS A 1 -26.38 15.49 -5.16
CA HIS A 1 -25.61 15.61 -6.41
C HIS A 1 -24.17 15.99 -6.08
N GLY A 2 -23.27 15.01 -5.99
CA GLY A 2 -21.84 15.26 -5.79
C GLY A 2 -21.21 15.59 -7.14
N GLN A 3 -20.50 16.72 -7.23
CA GLN A 3 -19.75 17.10 -8.42
C GLN A 3 -18.79 15.97 -8.81
N ASN A 4 -18.70 15.67 -10.12
CA ASN A 4 -17.77 14.69 -10.70
C ASN A 4 -16.33 15.21 -10.66
N THR A 5 -15.84 15.62 -9.49
CA THR A 5 -14.50 16.17 -9.35
C THR A 5 -13.49 15.02 -9.47
N PRO A 6 -12.55 15.07 -10.43
CA PRO A 6 -11.52 14.06 -10.56
C PRO A 6 -10.53 14.18 -9.39
N ALA A 7 -10.21 13.06 -8.76
CA ALA A 7 -9.11 12.94 -7.83
C ALA A 7 -7.82 12.60 -8.59
N ALA A 8 -6.77 13.35 -8.31
CA ALA A 8 -5.42 12.99 -8.73
C ALA A 8 -4.91 11.79 -7.91
N PRO A 9 -3.98 10.99 -8.45
CA PRO A 9 -3.35 9.90 -7.70
C PRO A 9 -2.74 10.40 -6.38
N PRO A 10 -2.75 9.61 -5.28
CA PRO A 10 -2.43 10.10 -3.93
C PRO A 10 -0.96 10.42 -3.67
N ARG A 11 -0.10 10.37 -4.70
CA ARG A 11 1.34 10.66 -4.62
C ARG A 11 2.07 9.75 -3.62
N HIS A 12 1.73 8.46 -3.58
CA HIS A 12 2.37 7.47 -2.72
C HIS A 12 3.89 7.48 -2.86
N MET A 13 4.45 7.66 -4.06
CA MET A 13 5.90 7.66 -4.21
C MET A 13 6.55 8.90 -3.59
N ALA A 14 5.85 10.04 -3.56
CA ALA A 14 6.30 11.22 -2.84
C ALA A 14 6.27 10.98 -1.33
N GLN A 15 5.20 10.36 -0.81
CA GLN A 15 5.08 9.98 0.60
C GLN A 15 6.19 8.98 1.01
N LEU A 16 6.45 7.96 0.20
CA LEU A 16 7.51 6.98 0.42
C LEU A 16 8.89 7.67 0.49
N ARG A 17 9.18 8.55 -0.45
CA ARG A 17 10.45 9.31 -0.49
C ARG A 17 10.66 10.16 0.77
N GLN A 18 9.60 10.75 1.33
CA GLN A 18 9.69 11.54 2.56
C GLN A 18 9.99 10.68 3.81
N ARG A 19 9.61 9.40 3.79
CA ARG A 19 9.70 8.51 4.94
C ARG A 19 10.87 7.54 4.89
N ILE A 20 11.55 7.39 3.76
CA ILE A 20 12.58 6.36 3.59
C ILE A 20 13.78 6.50 4.55
N LYS A 21 14.16 7.74 4.89
CA LYS A 21 15.23 7.97 5.87
C LYS A 21 14.89 7.37 7.24
N ALA A 22 13.63 7.46 7.66
CA ALA A 22 13.18 6.87 8.93
C ALA A 22 13.19 5.32 8.87
N VAL A 23 12.97 4.74 7.69
CA VAL A 23 13.12 3.28 7.49
C VAL A 23 14.57 2.87 7.70
N TRP A 24 15.54 3.57 7.11
CA TRP A 24 16.96 3.24 7.29
C TRP A 24 17.48 3.53 8.70
N GLN A 25 16.92 4.51 9.40
CA GLN A 25 17.25 4.74 10.81
C GLN A 25 16.82 3.56 11.68
N MET A 26 15.66 2.96 11.38
CA MET A 26 15.17 1.80 12.11
C MET A 26 15.85 0.48 11.67
N HIS A 27 16.07 0.32 10.37
CA HIS A 27 16.60 -0.89 9.73
C HIS A 27 17.73 -0.53 8.74
N PRO A 28 18.95 -0.21 9.22
CA PRO A 28 20.07 0.20 8.38
C PRO A 28 20.45 -0.83 7.31
N GLU A 29 20.26 -2.11 7.58
CA GLU A 29 20.56 -3.23 6.69
C GLU A 29 19.73 -3.21 5.39
N PHE A 30 18.55 -2.56 5.40
CA PHE A 30 17.74 -2.39 4.19
C PHE A 30 18.37 -1.45 3.17
N HIS A 31 19.21 -0.50 3.62
CA HIS A 31 19.94 0.40 2.72
C HIS A 31 21.09 -0.33 2.01
N THR A 32 21.90 -1.08 2.77
CA THR A 32 23.10 -1.75 2.25
C THR A 32 22.77 -2.90 1.31
N ARG A 33 21.72 -3.68 1.58
CA ARG A 33 21.39 -4.88 0.78
C ARG A 33 20.97 -4.57 -0.65
N MET A 34 20.43 -3.39 -0.91
CA MET A 34 20.09 -2.96 -2.29
C MET A 34 21.33 -2.72 -3.15
N GLN A 35 22.51 -2.59 -2.55
CA GLN A 35 23.75 -2.30 -3.26
C GLN A 35 24.56 -3.56 -3.64
N GLN A 36 24.21 -4.75 -3.12
CA GLN A 36 25.05 -5.96 -3.25
C GLN A 36 24.29 -7.23 -3.70
N ILE A 37 23.75 -7.24 -4.92
CA ILE A 37 23.23 -8.48 -5.53
C ILE A 37 24.09 -8.86 -6.75
N ALA A 38 25.02 -9.79 -6.53
CA ALA A 38 25.66 -10.67 -7.54
C ALA A 38 26.24 -10.00 -8.80
N GLY A 39 26.93 -8.86 -8.69
CA GLY A 39 27.63 -8.23 -9.84
C GLY A 39 26.70 -7.67 -10.93
N CYS A 40 25.39 -7.73 -10.73
CA CYS A 40 24.39 -7.08 -11.57
C CYS A 40 23.90 -5.81 -10.87
N THR A 41 23.85 -4.69 -11.60
CA THR A 41 23.30 -3.42 -11.11
C THR A 41 21.79 -3.52 -10.96
N TRP A 42 21.33 -3.98 -9.79
CA TRP A 42 19.94 -3.79 -9.38
C TRP A 42 19.67 -2.29 -9.18
N PRO A 43 18.51 -1.77 -9.63
CA PRO A 43 18.18 -0.38 -9.40
C PRO A 43 18.11 -0.09 -7.89
N SER A 44 18.69 1.02 -7.45
CA SER A 44 18.58 1.47 -6.06
C SER A 44 17.12 1.76 -5.69
N LEU A 45 16.79 1.74 -4.40
CA LEU A 45 15.43 2.07 -3.95
C LEU A 45 14.97 3.43 -4.45
N GLU A 46 15.86 4.43 -4.45
CA GLU A 46 15.58 5.76 -4.95
C GLU A 46 15.33 5.76 -6.47
N GLN A 47 16.06 4.95 -7.23
CA GLN A 47 15.82 4.78 -8.67
C GLN A 47 14.45 4.14 -8.94
N LEU A 48 14.07 3.15 -8.13
CA LEU A 48 12.74 2.53 -8.19
C LEU A 48 11.64 3.53 -7.83
N ILE A 49 11.79 4.28 -6.72
CA ILE A 49 10.85 5.33 -6.30
C ILE A 49 10.68 6.37 -7.40
N ARG A 50 11.78 6.85 -8.00
CA ARG A 50 11.73 7.83 -9.11
C ARG A 50 10.98 7.28 -10.33
N SER A 51 11.24 6.03 -10.70
CA SER A 51 10.60 5.41 -11.86
C SER A 51 9.11 5.16 -11.61
N ALA A 52 8.77 4.61 -10.45
CA ALA A 52 7.40 4.43 -9.99
C ALA A 52 6.65 5.77 -9.89
N ALA A 53 7.29 6.85 -9.43
CA ALA A 53 6.65 8.17 -9.35
C ALA A 53 6.25 8.73 -10.72
N ARG A 54 6.98 8.40 -11.79
CA ARG A 54 6.60 8.77 -13.16
C ARG A 54 5.37 8.00 -13.63
N LEU A 55 5.29 6.72 -13.30
CA LEU A 55 4.16 5.86 -13.68
C LEU A 55 2.91 6.15 -12.84
N GLU A 56 3.06 6.44 -11.55
CA GLU A 56 1.97 6.86 -10.67
C GLU A 56 1.28 8.13 -11.22
N LYS A 57 2.06 9.08 -11.75
CA LYS A 57 1.50 10.29 -12.42
C LYS A 57 0.75 9.98 -13.71
N ALA A 58 1.03 8.85 -14.34
CA ALA A 58 0.37 8.42 -15.57
C ALA A 58 -0.93 7.63 -15.29
N LEU A 59 -1.26 7.35 -14.03
CA LEU A 59 -2.55 6.78 -13.68
C LEU A 59 -3.67 7.77 -14.06
N PRO A 60 -4.75 7.29 -14.71
CA PRO A 60 -5.88 8.13 -14.99
C PRO A 60 -6.49 8.64 -13.67
N PRO A 61 -7.02 9.87 -13.64
CA PRO A 61 -7.77 10.34 -12.49
C PRO A 61 -9.05 9.50 -12.32
N VAL A 62 -9.51 9.37 -11.09
CA VAL A 62 -10.76 8.67 -10.75
C VAL A 62 -11.73 9.65 -10.11
N ARG A 63 -13.02 9.33 -10.06
CA ARG A 63 -13.97 10.17 -9.33
C ARG A 63 -13.57 10.25 -7.85
N ALA A 64 -13.49 11.46 -7.31
CA ALA A 64 -13.14 11.67 -5.91
C ALA A 64 -14.23 11.12 -4.97
N VAL A 65 -13.79 10.50 -3.88
CA VAL A 65 -14.65 10.00 -2.81
C VAL A 65 -14.18 10.55 -1.46
N PRO A 66 -15.04 10.59 -0.43
CA PRO A 66 -14.58 10.83 0.93
C PRO A 66 -13.53 9.78 1.31
N VAL A 67 -12.38 10.24 1.79
CA VAL A 67 -11.29 9.42 2.31
C VAL A 67 -10.91 9.93 3.69
N HIS A 68 -10.56 9.02 4.57
CA HIS A 68 -10.04 9.30 5.90
C HIS A 68 -8.62 9.85 5.84
N GLY A 69 -7.80 9.40 4.87
CA GLY A 69 -6.42 9.83 4.69
C GLY A 69 -5.38 9.08 5.52
N ASP A 70 -5.82 8.36 6.57
CA ASP A 70 -5.00 7.47 7.42
C ASP A 70 -5.85 6.33 8.00
N LEU A 71 -6.63 5.64 7.15
CA LEU A 71 -7.50 4.54 7.56
C LEU A 71 -6.70 3.28 7.93
N ASN A 72 -6.04 3.29 9.07
CA ASN A 72 -5.37 2.14 9.66
C ASN A 72 -6.23 1.54 10.79
N LEU A 73 -5.91 0.31 11.22
CA LEU A 73 -6.62 -0.38 12.29
C LEU A 73 -6.70 0.39 13.62
N ASP A 74 -5.71 1.22 13.93
CA ASP A 74 -5.66 1.99 15.18
C ASP A 74 -6.73 3.10 15.19
N ASN A 75 -7.23 3.48 14.01
CA ASN A 75 -8.28 4.50 13.81
C ASN A 75 -9.69 3.91 13.65
N ILE A 76 -9.87 2.61 13.92
CA ILE A 76 -11.16 1.91 13.82
C ILE A 76 -11.56 1.38 15.20
N LEU A 77 -12.66 1.90 15.75
CA LEU A 77 -13.25 1.40 16.98
C LEU A 77 -14.43 0.50 16.65
N TYR A 78 -14.44 -0.71 17.22
CA TYR A 78 -15.53 -1.66 17.12
C TYR A 78 -16.17 -1.88 18.48
N ASP A 79 -17.46 -1.59 18.58
CA ASP A 79 -18.28 -1.88 19.75
C ASP A 79 -18.94 -3.25 19.54
N ALA A 80 -18.55 -4.23 20.37
CA ALA A 80 -19.05 -5.60 20.25
C ALA A 80 -20.49 -5.77 20.76
N GLU A 81 -20.97 -4.89 21.65
CA GLU A 81 -22.33 -4.94 22.18
C GLU A 81 -23.34 -4.42 21.15
N THR A 82 -22.98 -3.34 20.46
CA THR A 82 -23.87 -2.70 19.47
C THR A 82 -23.57 -3.09 18.02
N GLY A 83 -22.43 -3.75 17.76
CA GLY A 83 -21.95 -4.05 16.41
C GLY A 83 -21.50 -2.80 15.63
N ARG A 84 -21.37 -1.65 16.29
CA ARG A 84 -21.08 -0.36 15.65
C ARG A 84 -19.59 -0.20 15.36
N ILE A 85 -19.29 0.27 14.15
CA ILE A 85 -17.94 0.71 13.75
C ILE A 85 -17.89 2.23 13.75
N THR A 86 -16.91 2.81 14.45
CA THR A 86 -16.63 4.24 14.48
C THR A 86 -15.22 4.51 13.96
N LEU A 87 -15.08 5.45 13.03
CA LEU A 87 -13.78 5.94 12.57
C LEU A 87 -13.38 7.17 13.38
N VAL A 88 -12.14 7.21 13.85
CA VAL A 88 -11.58 8.31 14.67
C VAL A 88 -10.34 8.92 14.01
N ASP A 89 -9.86 10.05 14.50
CA ASP A 89 -8.73 10.78 13.90
C ASP A 89 -8.98 11.27 12.45
N LEU A 90 -10.05 12.06 12.28
CA LEU A 90 -10.46 12.61 10.98
C LEU A 90 -9.66 13.86 10.54
N ASN A 91 -8.51 14.14 11.15
CA ASN A 91 -7.71 15.35 10.86
C ASN A 91 -7.17 15.42 9.42
N ARG A 92 -7.04 14.26 8.77
CA ARG A 92 -6.57 14.08 7.38
C ARG A 92 -7.73 13.77 6.42
N ALA A 93 -8.97 13.72 6.93
CA ALA A 93 -10.12 13.38 6.13
C ALA A 93 -10.33 14.45 5.05
N THR A 94 -10.57 13.99 3.82
CA THR A 94 -10.73 14.86 2.67
C THR A 94 -11.50 14.14 1.57
N THR A 95 -11.63 14.76 0.40
CA THR A 95 -12.07 14.07 -0.81
C THR A 95 -10.85 13.74 -1.66
N GLY A 96 -10.78 12.52 -2.18
CA GLY A 96 -9.61 12.07 -2.90
C GLY A 96 -9.78 10.71 -3.53
N ASP A 97 -8.65 10.12 -3.87
CA ASP A 97 -8.58 8.81 -4.50
C ASP A 97 -8.67 7.71 -3.43
N TYR A 98 -9.66 6.84 -3.59
CA TYR A 98 -10.03 5.77 -2.66
C TYR A 98 -8.89 4.80 -2.33
N SER A 99 -7.90 4.66 -3.23
CA SER A 99 -6.76 3.76 -3.03
C SER A 99 -5.88 4.14 -1.83
N GLN A 100 -5.92 5.41 -1.40
CA GLN A 100 -5.22 5.88 -0.21
C GLN A 100 -5.67 5.10 1.03
N ASP A 101 -6.97 5.04 1.29
CA ASP A 101 -7.51 4.34 2.45
C ASP A 101 -7.44 2.83 2.29
N MET A 102 -7.77 2.31 1.12
CA MET A 102 -7.74 0.86 0.87
C MET A 102 -6.35 0.27 1.10
N SER A 103 -5.30 0.91 0.56
CA SER A 103 -3.93 0.44 0.74
C SER A 103 -3.44 0.60 2.18
N THR A 104 -3.82 1.67 2.87
CA THR A 104 -3.47 1.91 4.29
C THR A 104 -4.10 0.86 5.20
N LEU A 105 -5.38 0.57 4.99
CA LEU A 105 -6.11 -0.44 5.74
C LEU A 105 -5.49 -1.83 5.54
N MET A 106 -5.27 -2.23 4.28
CA MET A 106 -4.62 -3.51 3.94
C MET A 106 -3.26 -3.69 4.61
N VAL A 107 -2.41 -2.67 4.56
CA VAL A 107 -1.09 -2.72 5.20
C VAL A 107 -1.21 -2.77 6.73
N SER A 108 -2.18 -2.06 7.30
CA SER A 108 -2.38 -2.08 8.76
C SER A 108 -2.78 -3.46 9.28
N PHE A 109 -3.60 -4.23 8.54
CA PHE A 109 -3.86 -5.65 8.82
C PHE A 109 -2.57 -6.47 8.75
N TYR A 110 -1.77 -6.27 7.69
CA TYR A 110 -0.57 -7.07 7.48
C TYR A 110 0.51 -6.83 8.56
N ARG A 111 0.59 -5.59 9.06
CA ARG A 111 1.50 -5.12 10.12
C ARG A 111 1.18 -5.69 11.50
N THR A 112 -0.04 -6.17 11.75
CA THR A 112 -0.43 -6.69 13.07
C THR A 112 0.58 -7.73 13.57
N PRO A 113 1.22 -7.52 14.75
CA PRO A 113 2.28 -8.37 15.27
C PRO A 113 1.71 -9.61 15.97
N ASN A 114 0.82 -10.31 15.28
CA ASN A 114 0.29 -11.60 15.72
C ASN A 114 0.65 -12.64 14.66
N TYR A 115 1.44 -13.62 15.08
CA TYR A 115 2.09 -14.59 14.20
C TYR A 115 1.47 -15.98 14.26
N GLN A 116 0.40 -16.15 15.05
CA GLN A 116 -0.32 -17.42 15.10
C GLN A 116 -0.93 -17.73 13.72
N PRO A 117 -0.75 -18.94 13.16
CA PRO A 117 -1.23 -19.28 11.82
C PRO A 117 -2.71 -18.95 11.61
N ALA A 118 -3.56 -19.26 12.59
CA ALA A 118 -4.99 -18.94 12.55
C ALA A 118 -5.27 -17.43 12.41
N VAL A 119 -4.47 -16.58 13.07
CA VAL A 119 -4.60 -15.12 12.97
C VAL A 119 -4.04 -14.62 11.64
N ARG A 120 -2.91 -15.17 11.16
CA ARG A 120 -2.36 -14.84 9.84
C ARG A 120 -3.34 -15.16 8.71
N GLN A 121 -4.03 -16.29 8.79
CA GLN A 121 -5.09 -16.65 7.84
C GLN A 121 -6.26 -15.67 7.88
N ARG A 122 -6.66 -15.20 9.07
CA ARG A 122 -7.71 -14.17 9.20
C ARG A 122 -7.27 -12.83 8.60
N ILE A 123 -6.03 -12.41 8.84
CA ILE A 123 -5.43 -11.21 8.23
C ILE A 123 -5.45 -11.31 6.71
N ALA A 124 -5.03 -12.45 6.15
CA ALA A 124 -5.03 -12.67 4.70
C ALA A 124 -6.46 -12.60 4.11
N ARG A 125 -7.45 -13.21 4.76
CA ARG A 125 -8.87 -13.10 4.37
C ARG A 125 -9.41 -11.67 4.45
N ALA A 126 -9.02 -10.91 5.48
CA ALA A 126 -9.40 -9.50 5.59
C ALA A 126 -8.81 -8.67 4.45
N MET A 127 -7.54 -8.88 4.11
CA MET A 127 -6.90 -8.24 2.96
C MET A 127 -7.58 -8.61 1.63
N ASP A 128 -7.93 -9.88 1.43
CA ASP A 128 -8.68 -10.33 0.25
C ASP A 128 -10.06 -9.65 0.14
N THR A 129 -10.72 -9.43 1.28
CA THR A 129 -12.00 -8.73 1.37
C THR A 129 -11.85 -7.26 0.96
N VAL A 130 -10.83 -6.56 1.47
CA VAL A 130 -10.54 -5.18 1.08
C VAL A 130 -10.16 -5.08 -0.40
N LEU A 131 -9.36 -6.03 -0.92
CA LEU A 131 -8.99 -6.06 -2.34
C LEU A 131 -10.22 -6.27 -3.24
N HIS A 132 -11.11 -7.21 -2.90
CA HIS A 132 -12.37 -7.40 -3.63
C HIS A 132 -13.24 -6.14 -3.59
N PHE A 133 -13.37 -5.53 -2.41
CA PHE A 133 -14.11 -4.29 -2.26
C PHE A 133 -13.52 -3.18 -3.14
N ALA A 134 -12.20 -2.98 -3.11
CA ALA A 134 -11.52 -1.96 -3.89
C ALA A 134 -11.67 -2.15 -5.40
N ARG A 135 -11.66 -3.41 -5.90
CA ARG A 135 -11.95 -3.74 -7.31
C ARG A 135 -13.40 -3.41 -7.69
N ARG A 136 -14.36 -3.77 -6.84
CA ARG A 136 -15.77 -3.42 -7.04
C ARG A 136 -15.98 -1.89 -7.06
N GLN A 137 -15.38 -1.18 -6.11
CA GLN A 137 -15.43 0.29 -6.08
C GLN A 137 -14.77 0.91 -7.30
N GLY A 138 -13.62 0.38 -7.74
CA GLY A 138 -12.96 0.84 -8.95
C GLY A 138 -13.87 0.77 -10.18
N ALA A 139 -14.63 -0.33 -10.34
CA ALA A 139 -15.62 -0.43 -11.40
C ALA A 139 -16.73 0.65 -11.31
N HIS A 140 -17.16 1.02 -10.10
CA HIS A 140 -18.14 2.10 -9.88
C HIS A 140 -17.56 3.53 -10.00
N LEU A 141 -16.23 3.64 -10.06
CA LEU A 141 -15.48 4.88 -10.18
C LEU A 141 -14.79 5.02 -11.54
N ASP A 142 -15.10 4.12 -12.48
CA ASP A 142 -14.51 4.01 -13.82
C ASP A 142 -12.96 3.89 -13.79
N ASP A 143 -12.43 3.27 -12.73
CA ASP A 143 -10.99 3.01 -12.60
C ASP A 143 -10.61 1.71 -13.31
N ASN A 144 -9.90 1.82 -14.42
CA ASN A 144 -9.38 0.69 -15.17
C ASN A 144 -8.01 0.18 -14.70
N ALA A 145 -7.40 0.84 -13.70
CA ALA A 145 -6.06 0.56 -13.21
C ALA A 145 -6.02 0.32 -11.69
N VAL A 146 -7.14 -0.18 -11.11
CA VAL A 146 -7.31 -0.42 -9.67
C VAL A 146 -6.13 -1.13 -9.04
N ASP A 147 -5.70 -2.24 -9.64
CA ASP A 147 -4.64 -3.07 -9.10
C ASP A 147 -3.31 -2.29 -9.06
N ALA A 148 -2.93 -1.61 -10.15
CA ALA A 148 -1.71 -0.80 -10.18
C ALA A 148 -1.76 0.35 -9.17
N ARG A 149 -2.91 1.01 -9.06
CA ARG A 149 -3.16 2.10 -8.10
C ARG A 149 -2.99 1.63 -6.66
N LEU A 150 -3.64 0.52 -6.29
CA LEU A 150 -3.45 -0.14 -5.01
C LEU A 150 -2.00 -0.60 -4.82
N GLY A 151 -1.36 -1.12 -5.87
CA GLY A 151 0.01 -1.60 -5.86
C GLY A 151 1.01 -0.53 -5.42
N PHE A 152 0.89 0.71 -5.94
CA PHE A 152 1.73 1.83 -5.48
C PHE A 152 1.50 2.14 -4.00
N GLY A 153 0.24 2.08 -3.56
CA GLY A 153 -0.11 2.32 -2.16
C GLY A 153 0.42 1.24 -1.22
N LEU A 154 0.27 -0.03 -1.61
CA LEU A 154 0.79 -1.19 -0.89
C LEU A 154 2.31 -1.16 -0.83
N ALA A 155 3.00 -0.91 -1.94
CA ALA A 155 4.46 -0.78 -1.97
C ALA A 155 4.95 0.29 -0.98
N ARG A 156 4.35 1.49 -1.03
CA ARG A 156 4.65 2.58 -0.08
C ARG A 156 4.35 2.18 1.36
N GLY A 157 3.17 1.63 1.62
CA GLY A 157 2.72 1.29 2.97
C GLY A 157 3.55 0.17 3.60
N LEU A 158 3.87 -0.88 2.85
CA LEU A 158 4.69 -2.00 3.33
C LEU A 158 6.09 -1.53 3.71
N ILE A 159 6.77 -0.79 2.81
CA ILE A 159 8.12 -0.27 3.07
C ILE A 159 8.11 0.68 4.27
N THR A 160 7.19 1.65 4.30
CA THR A 160 7.20 2.67 5.36
C THR A 160 6.70 2.14 6.71
N SER A 161 5.87 1.09 6.74
CA SER A 161 5.41 0.47 7.98
C SER A 161 6.51 -0.22 8.77
N THR A 162 7.60 -0.64 8.11
CA THR A 162 8.75 -1.28 8.77
C THR A 162 9.34 -0.43 9.91
N ARG A 163 9.23 0.91 9.82
CA ARG A 163 9.69 1.84 10.87
C ARG A 163 8.98 1.68 12.22
N PHE A 164 7.89 0.91 12.26
CA PHE A 164 7.11 0.62 13.46
C PHE A 164 7.20 -0.85 13.88
N ILE A 165 7.98 -1.68 13.17
CA ILE A 165 8.10 -3.11 13.44
C ILE A 165 9.47 -3.37 14.05
N PHE A 166 9.48 -3.88 15.28
CA PHE A 166 10.71 -4.26 16.00
C PHE A 166 11.20 -5.65 15.64
N GLU A 167 10.30 -6.58 15.31
CA GLU A 167 10.64 -7.96 14.93
C GLU A 167 11.37 -7.99 13.57
N PRO A 168 12.69 -8.30 13.52
CA PRO A 168 13.49 -8.11 12.31
C PRO A 168 13.00 -8.94 11.13
N TRP A 169 12.59 -10.18 11.37
CA TRP A 169 12.07 -11.07 10.32
C TRP A 169 10.74 -10.56 9.74
N HIS A 170 9.87 -9.96 10.56
CA HIS A 170 8.58 -9.45 10.09
C HIS A 170 8.76 -8.15 9.33
N ALA A 171 9.60 -7.24 9.86
CA ALA A 171 10.01 -6.02 9.15
C ALA A 171 10.62 -6.38 7.78
N ARG A 172 11.44 -7.42 7.74
CA ARG A 172 12.06 -7.93 6.53
C ARG A 172 11.03 -8.38 5.48
N ILE A 173 10.06 -9.19 5.91
CA ILE A 173 9.00 -9.67 5.02
C ILE A 173 8.19 -8.51 4.42
N LEU A 174 7.83 -7.51 5.24
CA LEU A 174 7.15 -6.32 4.73
C LEU A 174 8.02 -5.57 3.72
N PHE A 175 9.29 -5.34 4.06
CA PHE A 175 10.21 -4.62 3.21
C PHE A 175 10.37 -5.30 1.83
N ASP A 176 10.66 -6.61 1.83
CA ASP A 176 10.89 -7.37 0.61
C ASP A 176 9.66 -7.42 -0.29
N ARG A 177 8.46 -7.55 0.30
CA ARG A 177 7.20 -7.54 -0.46
C ARG A 177 6.88 -6.16 -1.03
N GLY A 178 7.10 -5.11 -0.25
CA GLY A 178 6.97 -3.75 -0.73
C GLY A 178 7.94 -3.43 -1.85
N LEU A 179 9.19 -3.90 -1.73
CA LEU A 179 10.23 -3.75 -2.75
C LEU A 179 9.91 -4.55 -4.02
N LEU A 180 9.39 -5.76 -3.89
CA LEU A 180 8.95 -6.58 -5.02
C LEU A 180 7.86 -5.87 -5.82
N LEU A 181 6.81 -5.39 -5.14
CA LEU A 181 5.73 -4.62 -5.77
C LEU A 181 6.27 -3.36 -6.46
N LEU A 182 7.12 -2.61 -5.76
CA LEU A 182 7.71 -1.39 -6.30
C LEU A 182 8.54 -1.68 -7.56
N ASN A 183 9.36 -2.74 -7.54
CA ASN A 183 10.18 -3.15 -8.67
C ASN A 183 9.33 -3.63 -9.85
N GLN A 184 8.25 -4.38 -9.61
CA GLN A 184 7.31 -4.78 -10.66
C GLN A 184 6.67 -3.56 -11.31
N LEU A 185 6.13 -2.65 -10.51
CA LEU A 185 5.48 -1.43 -11.01
C LEU A 185 6.45 -0.51 -11.74
N ALA A 186 7.67 -0.32 -11.22
CA ALA A 186 8.68 0.56 -11.79
C ALA A 186 9.17 0.12 -13.19
N ARG A 187 8.95 -1.13 -13.59
CA ARG A 187 9.33 -1.70 -14.89
C ARG A 187 8.23 -1.60 -15.95
N LEU A 188 7.02 -1.19 -15.57
CA LEU A 188 5.91 -1.05 -16.50
C LEU A 188 6.08 0.18 -17.40
N LYS A 189 5.40 0.14 -18.54
CA LYS A 189 5.05 1.30 -19.35
C LYS A 189 3.64 1.79 -18.97
N PRO A 190 3.29 3.08 -19.17
CA PRO A 190 1.97 3.62 -18.83
C PRO A 190 0.80 2.77 -19.37
N GLN A 191 0.92 2.26 -20.59
CA GLN A 191 -0.11 1.45 -21.27
C GLN A 191 -0.34 0.08 -20.60
N GLN A 192 0.60 -0.38 -19.77
CA GLN A 192 0.53 -1.67 -19.07
C GLN A 192 -0.13 -1.54 -17.69
N LEU A 193 -0.31 -0.33 -17.14
CA LEU A 193 -0.92 -0.11 -15.83
C LEU A 193 -2.32 -0.73 -15.72
N PRO A 194 -3.23 -0.60 -16.72
CA PRO A 194 -4.56 -1.21 -16.65
C PRO A 194 -4.55 -2.74 -16.69
N GLN A 195 -3.48 -3.34 -17.22
CA GLN A 195 -3.34 -4.79 -17.39
C GLN A 195 -2.60 -5.45 -16.23
N TRP A 196 -1.82 -4.68 -15.47
CA TRP A 196 -1.12 -5.20 -14.30
C TRP A 196 -2.11 -5.69 -13.26
N ARG A 197 -1.81 -6.86 -12.67
CA ARG A 197 -2.66 -7.48 -11.64
C ARG A 197 -1.87 -7.67 -10.37
N LEU A 198 -2.48 -7.29 -9.26
CA LEU A 198 -1.91 -7.51 -7.93
C LEU A 198 -2.01 -9.00 -7.62
N ASN A 199 -0.85 -9.65 -7.44
CA ASN A 199 -0.81 -11.02 -6.95
C ASN A 199 -1.13 -11.04 -5.45
N LYS A 200 -2.36 -11.44 -5.12
CA LYS A 200 -2.81 -11.51 -3.72
C LYS A 200 -2.00 -12.52 -2.90
N GLU A 201 -1.46 -13.58 -3.50
CA GLU A 201 -0.67 -14.62 -2.82
C GLU A 201 0.56 -14.05 -2.10
N LEU A 202 1.01 -12.85 -2.50
CA LEU A 202 2.03 -12.09 -1.80
C LEU A 202 1.72 -11.91 -0.30
N PHE A 203 0.43 -11.93 0.08
CA PHE A 203 -0.04 -11.71 1.45
C PHE A 203 -0.49 -12.99 2.16
N HIS A 204 -0.57 -14.12 1.44
CA HIS A 204 -1.02 -15.41 1.98
C HIS A 204 0.14 -16.31 2.41
N ALA A 205 1.35 -16.10 1.87
CA ALA A 205 2.52 -16.88 2.27
C ALA A 205 2.81 -16.67 3.77
N GLU A 206 2.75 -17.78 4.52
CA GLU A 206 3.22 -17.83 5.91
C GLU A 206 4.69 -17.40 5.98
N PRO A 207 5.10 -16.72 7.07
CA PRO A 207 6.51 -16.59 7.40
C PRO A 207 7.20 -17.94 7.51
#